data_AF-A0A133UI57-F1
#
_entry.id   AF-A0A133UI57-F1
#
_cell.length_a   1.000
_cell.length_b   1.000
_cell.length_c   1.000
_cell.angle_alpha   90.00
_cell.angle_beta   90.00
_cell.angle_gamma   90.00
#
_symmetry.space_group_name_H-M   'P 1'
#
loop_
_entity.id
_entity.type
_entity.pdbx_description
1 polymer ?
#
loop_
_entity_poly.entity_id
_entity_poly.type
_entity_poly.pdbx_seq_one_letter_code
_entity_poly.pdbx_strand_id
1 'polypeptide(L)'
;MEKLEEYSEKAKEETKTLLRKLLTADDVVRMRYRKGELSREKASKFYGCIAVMVDVIALSALKDKGIAETIAPVLLDKIENGWGHPLPWTHILQMLAYRHQLKIEDEVQDAAEVVDAYDQVKSRMDLDDIEERKAELEEEMEKRADRPRLAGEEQGNQMYG
;
A
#
# COMPACT_ATOMS: atom_id res chain seq x y z
N MET A 1 2.84 -34.24 -14.03
CA MET A 1 1.95 -33.56 -13.08
C MET A 1 2.71 -33.21 -11.81
N GLU A 2 3.34 -34.18 -11.12
CA GLU A 2 4.13 -33.96 -9.90
C GLU A 2 5.15 -32.80 -9.97
N LYS A 3 5.95 -32.71 -11.04
CA LYS A 3 6.97 -31.63 -11.16
C LYS A 3 6.39 -30.21 -11.25
N LEU A 4 5.15 -30.04 -11.73
CA LEU A 4 4.49 -28.74 -11.84
C LEU A 4 3.88 -28.32 -10.50
N GLU A 5 3.32 -29.26 -9.76
CA GLU A 5 2.81 -29.04 -8.40
C GLU A 5 3.95 -28.74 -7.42
N GLU A 6 5.06 -29.48 -7.50
CA GLU A 6 6.25 -29.24 -6.67
C GLU A 6 6.87 -27.85 -6.95
N TYR A 7 6.90 -27.42 -8.22
CA TYR A 7 7.35 -26.08 -8.59
C TYR A 7 6.41 -24.98 -8.08
N SER A 8 5.10 -25.22 -8.14
CA SER A 8 4.07 -24.31 -7.63
C SER A 8 4.17 -24.14 -6.11
N GLU A 9 4.30 -25.24 -5.35
CA GLU A 9 4.43 -25.19 -3.89
C GLU A 9 5.71 -24.49 -3.46
N LYS A 10 6.82 -24.74 -4.16
CA LYS A 10 8.07 -24.02 -3.91
C LYS A 10 7.92 -22.51 -4.14
N ALA A 11 7.26 -22.09 -5.21
CA ALA A 11 7.02 -20.68 -5.49
C ALA A 11 6.12 -20.00 -4.44
N LYS A 12 5.11 -20.72 -3.91
CA LYS A 12 4.27 -20.23 -2.81
C LYS A 12 5.09 -20.03 -1.53
N GLU A 13 5.92 -21.00 -1.14
CA GLU A 13 6.74 -20.88 0.06
C GLU A 13 7.84 -19.81 -0.07
N GLU A 14 8.39 -19.63 -1.28
CA GLU A 14 9.28 -18.50 -1.58
C GLU A 14 8.56 -17.16 -1.42
N THR A 15 7.33 -17.04 -1.93
CA THR A 15 6.49 -15.83 -1.79
C THR A 15 6.19 -15.52 -0.33
N LYS A 16 5.81 -16.54 0.46
CA LYS A 16 5.58 -16.45 1.90
C LYS A 16 6.82 -15.95 2.65
N THR A 17 7.96 -16.53 2.34
CA THR A 17 9.26 -16.19 2.95
C THR A 17 9.66 -14.76 2.60
N LEU A 18 9.45 -14.35 1.36
CA LEU A 18 9.70 -12.99 0.90
C LEU A 18 8.82 -11.99 1.66
N LEU A 19 7.51 -12.26 1.75
CA LEU A 19 6.59 -11.41 2.49
C LEU A 19 7.01 -11.25 3.96
N ARG A 20 7.33 -12.35 4.66
CA ARG A 20 7.82 -12.30 6.05
C ARG A 20 9.01 -11.36 6.19
N LYS A 21 10.01 -11.49 5.32
CA LYS A 21 11.20 -10.64 5.34
C LYS A 21 10.87 -9.16 5.10
N LEU A 22 9.96 -8.86 4.18
CA LEU A 22 9.49 -7.50 3.91
C LEU A 22 8.78 -6.89 5.13
N LEU A 23 7.90 -7.66 5.78
CA LEU A 23 7.17 -7.20 6.97
C LEU A 23 8.09 -7.00 8.17
N THR A 24 9.11 -7.85 8.34
CA THR A 24 10.17 -7.62 9.33
C THR A 24 11.00 -6.38 9.00
N ALA A 25 11.32 -6.15 7.72
CA ALA A 25 12.04 -4.96 7.29
C ALA A 25 11.23 -3.68 7.60
N ASP A 26 9.91 -3.70 7.39
CA ASP A 26 9.00 -2.62 7.79
C ASP A 26 9.11 -2.31 9.29
N ASP A 27 9.10 -3.34 10.14
CA ASP A 27 9.27 -3.17 11.59
C ASP A 27 10.63 -2.56 11.93
N VAL A 28 11.71 -3.06 11.34
CA VAL A 28 13.07 -2.56 11.59
C VAL A 28 13.20 -1.10 11.17
N VAL A 29 12.70 -0.72 9.99
CA VAL A 29 12.73 0.67 9.50
C VAL A 29 11.97 1.57 10.47
N ARG A 30 10.80 1.13 10.94
CA ARG A 30 10.00 1.88 11.90
C ARG A 30 10.69 2.05 13.24
N MET A 31 11.24 0.97 13.79
CA MET A 31 11.97 1.00 15.06
C MET A 31 13.14 1.98 14.97
N ARG A 32 13.95 1.89 13.92
CA ARG A 32 15.11 2.79 13.72
C ARG A 32 14.69 4.24 13.49
N TYR A 33 13.61 4.48 12.76
CA TYR A 33 13.06 5.83 12.61
C TYR A 33 12.61 6.42 13.95
N ARG A 34 11.87 5.65 14.77
CA ARG A 34 11.43 6.09 16.11
C ARG A 34 12.58 6.34 17.08
N LYS A 35 13.68 5.60 16.96
CA LYS A 35 14.91 5.82 17.74
C LYS A 35 15.74 7.02 17.27
N GLY A 36 15.37 7.66 16.16
CA GLY A 36 16.15 8.75 15.55
C GLY A 36 17.39 8.27 14.78
N GLU A 37 17.57 6.95 14.61
CA GLU A 37 18.70 6.36 13.89
C GLU A 37 18.55 6.46 12.36
N LEU A 38 17.33 6.67 11.88
CA LEU A 38 17.01 6.93 10.47
C LEU A 38 16.39 8.31 10.31
N SER A 39 16.88 9.09 9.33
CA SER A 39 16.21 10.30 8.90
C SER A 39 14.88 9.98 8.21
N ARG A 40 13.94 10.93 8.23
CA ARG A 40 12.65 10.82 7.53
C ARG A 40 12.82 10.45 6.05
N GLU A 41 13.76 11.08 5.36
CA GLU A 41 14.03 10.81 3.94
C GLU A 41 14.49 9.37 3.71
N LYS A 42 15.42 8.86 4.53
CA LYS A 42 15.90 7.48 4.41
C LYS A 42 14.80 6.48 4.74
N ALA A 43 14.04 6.71 5.81
CA ALA A 43 12.90 5.87 6.18
C ALA A 43 11.86 5.83 5.05
N SER A 44 11.52 6.98 4.46
CA SER A 44 10.59 7.06 3.32
C SER A 44 11.05 6.25 2.11
N LYS A 45 12.35 6.27 1.78
CA LYS A 45 12.91 5.47 0.68
C LYS A 45 12.76 3.97 0.94
N PHE A 46 13.04 3.52 2.17
CA PHE A 46 12.82 2.12 2.54
C PHE A 46 11.34 1.72 2.46
N TYR A 47 10.43 2.54 3.01
CA TYR A 47 9.01 2.27 2.95
C TYR A 47 8.48 2.20 1.52
N GLY A 48 8.95 3.09 0.63
CA GLY A 48 8.60 3.04 -0.79
C GLY A 48 8.99 1.70 -1.44
N CYS A 49 10.22 1.22 -1.21
CA CYS A 49 10.65 -0.07 -1.74
C CYS A 49 9.87 -1.26 -1.17
N ILE A 50 9.57 -1.23 0.14
CA ILE A 50 8.80 -2.30 0.79
C ILE A 50 7.37 -2.32 0.23
N ALA A 51 6.72 -1.16 0.12
CA ALA A 51 5.35 -1.04 -0.36
C ALA A 51 5.19 -1.62 -1.77
N VAL A 52 6.08 -1.25 -2.70
CA VAL A 52 6.06 -1.79 -4.08
C VAL A 52 6.10 -3.32 -4.11
N MET A 53 6.96 -3.93 -3.29
CA MET A 53 7.08 -5.39 -3.25
C MET A 53 5.86 -6.06 -2.60
N VAL A 54 5.32 -5.47 -1.54
CA VAL A 54 4.08 -5.93 -0.91
C VAL A 54 2.92 -5.85 -1.90
N ASP A 55 2.78 -4.75 -2.64
CA ASP A 55 1.69 -4.57 -3.62
C ASP A 55 1.72 -5.64 -4.70
N VAL A 56 2.91 -6.01 -5.20
CA VAL A 56 3.09 -7.10 -6.16
C VAL A 56 2.62 -8.44 -5.58
N ILE A 57 2.96 -8.73 -4.32
CA ILE A 57 2.54 -9.96 -3.64
C ILE A 57 1.02 -9.95 -3.41
N ALA A 58 0.47 -8.83 -2.95
CA ALA A 58 -0.97 -8.68 -2.70
C ALA A 58 -1.78 -8.83 -4.00
N LEU A 59 -1.34 -8.20 -5.10
CA LEU A 59 -1.97 -8.36 -6.42
C LEU A 59 -1.91 -9.80 -6.93
N SER A 60 -0.81 -10.52 -6.66
CA SER A 60 -0.69 -11.94 -7.01
C SER A 60 -1.67 -12.79 -6.19
N ALA A 61 -1.74 -12.52 -4.89
CA ALA A 61 -2.67 -13.17 -3.98
C ALA A 61 -4.13 -12.87 -4.32
N LEU A 62 -4.48 -11.67 -4.79
CA LEU A 62 -5.84 -11.36 -5.25
C LEU A 62 -6.27 -12.19 -6.49
N LYS A 63 -5.31 -12.64 -7.29
CA LYS A 63 -5.55 -13.47 -8.49
C LYS A 63 -5.54 -14.97 -8.18
N ASP A 64 -4.81 -15.39 -7.17
CA ASP A 64 -4.60 -16.81 -6.84
C ASP A 64 -4.93 -17.10 -5.37
N LYS A 65 -5.94 -17.95 -5.16
CA LYS A 65 -6.39 -18.35 -3.82
C LYS A 65 -5.31 -19.09 -3.03
N GLY A 66 -4.51 -19.94 -3.67
CA GLY A 66 -3.46 -20.69 -2.99
C GLY A 66 -2.33 -19.77 -2.48
N ILE A 67 -1.99 -18.72 -3.23
CA ILE A 67 -1.08 -17.68 -2.75
C ILE A 67 -1.74 -16.91 -1.59
N ALA A 68 -3.02 -16.55 -1.69
CA ALA A 68 -3.74 -15.85 -0.63
C ALA A 68 -3.75 -16.63 0.69
N GLU A 69 -4.10 -17.92 0.65
CA GLU A 69 -4.06 -18.84 1.81
C GLU A 69 -2.65 -18.96 2.39
N THR A 70 -1.63 -18.95 1.53
CA THR A 70 -0.23 -19.04 1.95
C THR A 70 0.22 -17.79 2.73
N ILE A 71 -0.21 -16.60 2.32
CA ILE A 71 0.24 -15.34 2.91
C ILE A 71 -0.68 -14.81 4.03
N ALA A 72 -1.95 -15.22 4.09
CA ALA A 72 -2.89 -14.76 5.10
C ALA A 72 -2.38 -14.96 6.53
N PRO A 73 -1.81 -16.12 6.92
CA PRO A 73 -1.22 -16.29 8.26
C PRO A 73 -0.04 -15.37 8.54
N VAL A 74 0.71 -14.98 7.50
CA VAL A 74 1.85 -14.06 7.62
C VAL A 74 1.35 -12.64 7.89
N LEU A 75 0.27 -12.22 7.22
CA LEU A 75 -0.37 -10.93 7.46
C LEU A 75 -0.99 -10.89 8.85
N LEU A 76 -1.67 -11.96 9.28
CA LEU A 76 -2.27 -12.06 10.61
C LEU A 76 -1.22 -11.92 11.71
N ASP A 77 -0.12 -12.68 11.64
CA ASP A 77 1.00 -12.57 12.58
C ASP A 77 1.57 -11.14 12.64
N LYS A 78 1.68 -10.46 11.50
CA LYS A 78 2.12 -9.06 11.45
C LYS A 78 1.12 -8.10 12.11
N ILE A 79 -0.19 -8.34 11.97
CA ILE A 79 -1.24 -7.51 12.57
C ILE A 79 -1.22 -7.65 14.09
N GLU A 80 -1.06 -8.87 14.59
CA GLU A 80 -1.09 -9.19 16.02
C GLU A 80 0.22 -8.82 16.73
N ASN A 81 1.36 -9.12 16.11
CA ASN A 81 2.67 -9.12 16.77
C ASN A 81 3.63 -8.03 16.23
N GLY A 82 3.24 -7.27 15.22
CA GLY A 82 4.09 -6.28 14.55
C GLY A 82 4.33 -4.99 15.35
N TRP A 83 5.43 -4.30 15.05
CA TRP A 83 5.72 -2.93 15.54
C TRP A 83 5.13 -1.84 14.62
N GLY A 84 4.70 -2.26 13.42
CA GLY A 84 4.03 -1.51 12.36
C GLY A 84 2.66 -0.95 12.72
N HIS A 85 2.06 -0.18 11.81
CA HIS A 85 0.66 0.20 11.95
C HIS A 85 -0.10 -0.98 11.37
N PRO A 86 -1.04 -1.60 12.10
CA PRO A 86 -1.66 -2.82 11.64
C PRO A 86 -2.54 -2.59 10.40
N LEU A 87 -3.16 -1.40 10.32
CA LEU A 87 -4.20 -1.06 9.35
C LEU A 87 -3.91 -1.42 7.88
N PRO A 88 -2.73 -1.12 7.28
CA PRO A 88 -2.48 -1.50 5.89
C PRO A 88 -2.50 -3.03 5.69
N TRP A 89 -1.98 -3.79 6.65
CA TRP A 89 -1.96 -5.25 6.62
C TRP A 89 -3.35 -5.83 6.84
N THR A 90 -4.12 -5.23 7.75
CA THR A 90 -5.54 -5.55 7.97
C THR A 90 -6.35 -5.37 6.69
N HIS A 91 -6.16 -4.27 5.95
CA HIS A 91 -6.85 -4.05 4.69
C HIS A 91 -6.48 -5.07 3.61
N ILE A 92 -5.20 -5.40 3.47
CA ILE A 92 -4.77 -6.46 2.54
C ILE A 92 -5.42 -7.78 2.92
N LEU A 93 -5.38 -8.16 4.21
CA LEU A 93 -5.96 -9.40 4.68
C LEU A 93 -7.47 -9.46 4.44
N GLN A 94 -8.20 -8.37 4.73
CA GLN A 94 -9.63 -8.23 4.44
C GLN A 94 -9.92 -8.39 2.94
N MET A 95 -9.20 -7.69 2.07
CA MET A 95 -9.39 -7.83 0.62
C MET A 95 -9.20 -9.27 0.14
N LEU A 96 -8.21 -9.99 0.68
CA LEU A 96 -7.98 -11.39 0.36
C LEU A 96 -9.08 -12.31 0.91
N ALA A 97 -9.50 -12.06 2.16
CA ALA A 97 -10.59 -12.77 2.81
C ALA A 97 -11.88 -12.66 1.98
N TYR A 98 -12.23 -11.45 1.56
CA TYR A 98 -13.39 -11.19 0.70
C TYR A 98 -13.26 -11.85 -0.67
N ARG A 99 -12.11 -11.67 -1.33
CA ARG A 99 -11.92 -12.15 -2.70
C ARG A 99 -12.02 -13.68 -2.79
N HIS A 100 -11.49 -14.39 -1.79
CA HIS A 100 -11.31 -15.85 -1.85
C HIS A 100 -12.12 -16.63 -0.81
N GLN A 101 -12.94 -15.93 -0.02
CA GLN A 101 -13.70 -16.47 1.10
C GLN A 101 -12.78 -17.24 2.06
N LEU A 102 -11.67 -16.59 2.45
CA LEU A 102 -10.73 -17.19 3.39
C LEU A 102 -11.39 -17.28 4.77
N LYS A 103 -11.18 -18.40 5.45
CA LYS A 103 -11.48 -18.53 6.88
C LYS A 103 -10.33 -17.94 7.66
N ILE A 104 -10.61 -16.89 8.43
CA ILE A 104 -9.63 -16.30 9.35
C ILE A 104 -10.21 -16.49 10.75
N GLU A 105 -9.50 -17.22 11.61
CA GLU A 105 -9.97 -17.53 12.99
C GLU A 105 -11.39 -18.09 13.08
N ASP A 106 -11.76 -18.99 12.15
CA ASP A 106 -13.10 -19.58 12.01
C ASP A 106 -14.23 -18.61 11.64
N GLU A 107 -13.93 -17.33 11.43
CA GLU A 107 -14.85 -16.34 10.90
C GLU A 107 -14.74 -16.28 9.36
N VAL A 108 -15.87 -16.45 8.68
CA VAL A 108 -16.01 -16.15 7.26
C VAL A 108 -16.67 -14.79 7.18
N GLN A 109 -15.98 -13.79 6.65
CA GLN A 109 -16.60 -12.47 6.51
C GLN A 109 -17.77 -12.56 5.50
N ASP A 110 -18.96 -12.17 5.93
CA ASP A 110 -20.16 -12.17 5.09
C ASP A 110 -20.06 -11.08 4.02
N ALA A 111 -20.40 -11.42 2.77
CA ALA A 111 -20.45 -10.47 1.67
C ALA A 111 -21.44 -9.33 1.93
N ALA A 112 -22.50 -9.57 2.71
CA ALA A 112 -23.48 -8.54 3.08
C ALA A 112 -22.89 -7.46 3.99
N GLU A 113 -22.05 -7.82 4.96
CA GLU A 113 -21.40 -6.87 5.88
C GLU A 113 -20.46 -5.91 5.13
N VAL A 114 -19.92 -6.34 3.99
CA VAL A 114 -19.08 -5.51 3.12
C VAL A 114 -19.89 -4.50 2.35
N VAL A 115 -21.05 -4.90 1.81
CA VAL A 115 -21.96 -3.99 1.11
C VAL A 115 -22.42 -2.91 2.08
N ASP A 116 -22.79 -3.30 3.30
CA ASP A 116 -23.21 -2.36 4.34
C ASP A 116 -22.06 -1.43 4.79
N ALA A 117 -20.84 -1.95 4.94
CA ALA A 117 -19.66 -1.14 5.27
C ALA A 117 -19.27 -0.20 4.12
N TYR A 118 -19.34 -0.67 2.88
CA TYR A 118 -19.09 0.12 1.68
C TYR A 118 -20.15 1.23 1.55
N ASP A 119 -21.42 0.92 1.75
CA ASP A 119 -22.51 1.89 1.71
C ASP A 119 -22.41 2.90 2.86
N GLN A 120 -21.96 2.49 4.05
CA GLN A 120 -21.63 3.43 5.14
C GLN A 120 -20.46 4.34 4.82
N VAL A 121 -19.39 3.82 4.19
CA VAL A 121 -18.26 4.65 3.77
C VAL A 121 -18.67 5.59 2.64
N LYS A 122 -19.40 5.07 1.64
CA LYS A 122 -19.93 5.82 0.52
C LYS A 122 -20.89 6.93 0.95
N SER A 123 -21.75 6.67 1.94
CA SER A 123 -22.67 7.69 2.48
C SER A 123 -21.97 8.75 3.34
N ARG A 124 -20.75 8.50 3.81
CA ARG A 124 -19.90 9.48 4.52
C ARG A 124 -18.95 10.23 3.61
N MET A 125 -18.67 9.70 2.42
CA MET A 125 -17.92 10.39 1.38
C MET A 125 -18.90 11.23 0.56
N ASP A 126 -18.71 12.55 0.57
CA ASP A 126 -19.44 13.44 -0.33
C ASP A 126 -18.89 13.26 -1.75
N LEU A 127 -19.39 12.23 -2.44
CA LEU A 127 -18.97 11.86 -3.79
C LEU A 127 -19.62 12.75 -4.86
N ASP A 128 -20.63 13.54 -4.49
CA ASP A 128 -21.35 14.43 -5.40
C ASP A 128 -20.49 15.66 -5.79
N ASP A 129 -19.45 15.95 -5.00
CA ASP A 129 -18.49 17.06 -5.20
C ASP A 129 -17.20 16.64 -5.95
N ILE A 130 -17.14 15.40 -6.47
CA ILE A 130 -15.92 14.92 -7.17
C ILE A 130 -15.76 15.58 -8.55
N GLU A 131 -16.86 15.76 -9.30
CA GLU A 131 -16.78 16.41 -10.62
C GLU A 131 -16.46 17.90 -10.51
N GLU A 132 -17.00 18.59 -9.51
CA GLU A 132 -16.74 20.01 -9.24
C GLU A 132 -15.30 20.22 -8.76
N ARG A 133 -14.83 19.46 -7.77
CA ARG A 133 -13.41 19.48 -7.35
C ARG A 133 -12.44 19.07 -8.44
N LYS A 134 -12.81 18.15 -9.32
CA LYS A 134 -11.97 17.77 -10.46
C LYS A 134 -11.86 18.92 -11.46
N ALA A 135 -12.97 19.62 -11.75
CA ALA A 135 -12.96 20.80 -12.60
C ALA A 135 -12.15 21.95 -12.00
N GLU A 136 -12.26 22.19 -10.68
CA GLU A 136 -11.43 23.17 -9.97
C GLU A 136 -9.93 22.84 -10.05
N LEU A 137 -9.56 21.55 -9.86
CA LEU A 137 -8.17 21.09 -9.97
C LEU A 137 -7.62 21.19 -11.40
N GLU A 138 -8.43 20.88 -12.41
CA GLU A 138 -8.05 21.03 -13.82
C GLU A 138 -7.84 22.51 -14.17
N GLU A 139 -8.71 23.42 -13.70
CA GLU A 139 -8.56 24.86 -13.88
C GLU A 139 -7.32 25.42 -13.16
N GLU A 140 -7.01 24.96 -11.94
CA GLU A 140 -5.78 25.33 -11.23
C GLU A 140 -4.52 24.82 -11.95
N MET A 141 -4.57 23.63 -12.55
CA MET A 141 -3.47 23.08 -13.34
C MET A 141 -3.24 23.85 -14.63
N GLU A 142 -4.30 24.27 -15.31
CA GLU A 142 -4.23 25.10 -16.51
C GLU A 142 -3.67 26.50 -16.19
N LYS A 143 -4.15 27.14 -15.11
CA LYS A 143 -3.59 28.41 -14.60
C LYS A 143 -2.12 28.31 -14.19
N ARG A 144 -1.66 27.14 -13.74
CA ARG A 144 -0.23 26.90 -13.45
C ARG A 144 0.60 26.64 -14.71
N ALA A 145 0.02 26.03 -15.74
CA ALA A 145 0.67 25.79 -17.03
C ALA A 145 0.86 27.09 -17.83
N ASP A 146 -0.07 28.05 -17.70
CA ASP A 146 0.00 29.37 -18.33
C ASP A 146 0.94 30.37 -17.63
N ARG A 147 1.54 30.00 -16.49
CA ARG A 147 2.56 30.83 -15.86
C ARG A 147 3.85 30.72 -16.69
N PRO A 148 4.34 31.80 -17.33
CA PRO A 148 5.58 31.74 -18.10
C PRO A 148 6.70 31.23 -17.20
N ARG A 149 7.38 30.16 -17.63
CA ARG A 149 8.73 29.89 -17.16
C ARG A 149 9.54 31.13 -17.50
N LEU A 150 9.83 31.97 -16.53
CA LEU A 150 10.85 33.01 -16.66
C LEU A 150 12.17 32.27 -16.92
N ALA A 151 12.46 32.07 -18.20
CA ALA A 151 13.77 31.74 -18.71
C ALA A 151 14.70 32.90 -18.35
N GLY A 152 15.89 32.56 -17.87
CA GLY A 152 16.84 33.51 -17.33
C GLY A 152 17.34 34.54 -18.34
N GLU A 153 17.76 35.67 -17.81
CA GLU A 153 18.75 36.54 -18.42
C GLU A 153 19.77 36.95 -17.35
N GLU A 154 21.03 36.61 -17.63
CA GLU A 154 22.22 37.16 -17.00
C GLU A 154 22.36 38.65 -17.38
N GLN A 155 22.23 39.56 -16.41
CA GLN A 155 22.90 40.88 -16.38
C GLN A 155 23.03 41.23 -14.89
N GLY A 156 24.20 41.43 -14.30
CA GLY A 156 25.20 42.42 -14.64
C GLY A 156 25.66 43.05 -13.31
N ASN A 157 26.95 42.97 -13.04
CA ASN A 157 27.62 43.56 -11.89
C ASN A 157 27.50 45.11 -11.87
N GLN A 158 27.23 45.73 -10.71
CA GLN A 158 27.81 46.99 -10.16
C GLN A 158 26.83 47.99 -9.49
N MET A 159 27.09 48.19 -8.19
CA MET A 159 27.21 49.42 -7.36
C MET A 159 26.26 50.63 -7.50
N TYR A 160 25.68 51.00 -6.34
CA TYR A 160 25.76 52.26 -5.56
C TYR A 160 24.39 52.54 -4.88
N GLY A 161 24.30 52.91 -3.60
CA GLY A 161 25.36 53.30 -2.65
C GLY A 161 24.92 53.26 -1.19
#